data_AF-A0A7V9DNN3-F1
#
_entry.id   AF-A0A7V9DNN3-F1
#
_cell.length_a   1.000
_cell.length_b   1.000
_cell.length_c   1.000
_cell.angle_alpha   90.00
_cell.angle_beta   90.00
_cell.angle_gamma   90.00
#
_symmetry.space_group_name_H-M   'P 1'
#
loop_
_entity.id
_entity.type
_entity.pdbx_description
1 polymer ?
#
loop_
_entity_poly.entity_id
_entity_poly.type
_entity_poly.pdbx_seq_one_letter_code
_entity_poly.pdbx_strand_id
1 'polypeptide(L)'
;MAKDVVPTSEVRAALGKITKGFDAGDPDPVFFGSHRRTQAVLVPIATWEKLLEHTEDELDLDLAQRRLSDRRPWLSEADLDAALQRAADAAPAQKPA
;
A
#
# COMPACT_ATOMS: atom_id res chain seq x y z
N MET A 1 12.19 -7.33 -19.35
CA MET A 1 11.49 -8.16 -20.35
C MET A 1 10.29 -7.38 -20.85
N ALA A 2 10.12 -7.24 -22.17
CA ALA A 2 8.96 -6.59 -22.74
C ALA A 2 7.75 -7.48 -22.46
N LYS A 3 6.88 -7.07 -21.53
CA LYS A 3 5.62 -7.76 -21.26
C LYS A 3 4.67 -7.43 -22.41
N ASP A 4 4.21 -8.45 -23.13
CA ASP A 4 3.29 -8.26 -24.24
C ASP A 4 2.02 -7.57 -23.74
N VAL A 5 1.71 -6.41 -24.34
CA VAL A 5 0.51 -5.63 -24.01
C VAL A 5 -0.65 -6.21 -24.82
N VAL A 6 -1.55 -6.89 -24.12
CA VAL A 6 -2.73 -7.50 -24.73
C VAL A 6 -3.75 -6.42 -25.10
N PRO A 7 -4.37 -6.45 -26.29
CA PRO A 7 -5.44 -5.52 -26.62
C PRO A 7 -6.61 -5.63 -25.64
N THR A 8 -7.20 -4.49 -25.26
CA THR A 8 -8.35 -4.45 -24.33
C THR A 8 -9.52 -5.34 -24.79
N SER A 9 -9.75 -5.46 -26.10
CA SER A 9 -10.77 -6.34 -26.68
C SER A 9 -10.50 -7.81 -26.43
N GLU A 10 -9.23 -8.24 -26.51
CA GLU A 10 -8.82 -9.62 -26.27
C GLU A 10 -8.90 -9.97 -24.78
N VAL A 11 -8.48 -9.06 -23.90
CA VAL A 11 -8.65 -9.24 -22.45
C VAL A 11 -10.13 -9.37 -22.09
N ARG A 12 -11.00 -8.54 -22.67
CA ARG A 12 -12.45 -8.65 -22.45
C ARG A 12 -13.00 -10.02 -22.87
N ALA A 13 -12.57 -10.53 -24.03
CA ALA A 13 -13.00 -11.83 -24.52
C ALA A 13 -12.45 -13.00 -23.69
N ALA A 14 -11.24 -12.85 -23.14
CA ALA A 14 -10.54 -13.89 -22.40
C ALA A 14 -10.69 -13.79 -20.87
N LEU A 15 -11.44 -12.82 -20.34
CA LEU A 15 -11.48 -12.52 -18.90
C LEU A 15 -11.77 -13.76 -18.04
N GLY A 16 -12.75 -14.58 -18.43
CA GLY A 16 -13.09 -15.80 -17.68
C GLY A 16 -11.99 -16.88 -17.71
N LYS A 17 -11.13 -16.90 -18.74
CA LYS A 17 -9.95 -17.78 -18.78
C LYS A 17 -8.84 -17.23 -17.89
N ILE A 18 -8.64 -15.92 -17.91
CA ILE A 18 -7.64 -15.22 -17.09
C ILE A 18 -7.94 -15.44 -15.60
N THR A 19 -9.19 -15.21 -15.17
CA THR A 19 -9.56 -15.40 -13.76
C THR A 19 -9.44 -16.86 -13.31
N LYS A 20 -9.81 -17.82 -14.17
CA LYS A 20 -9.59 -19.25 -13.89
C LYS A 20 -8.11 -19.60 -13.75
N GLY A 21 -7.23 -18.94 -14.51
CA GLY A 21 -5.78 -19.07 -14.35
C GLY A 21 -5.33 -18.60 -12.97
N PHE A 22 -5.79 -17.41 -12.56
CA PHE A 22 -5.51 -16.87 -11.22
C PHE A 22 -6.02 -17.77 -10.10
N ASP A 23 -7.24 -18.33 -10.23
CA ASP A 23 -7.80 -19.28 -9.27
C ASP A 23 -6.99 -20.58 -9.18
N ALA A 24 -6.36 -21.00 -10.31
CA ALA A 24 -5.45 -22.13 -10.36
C ALA A 24 -4.03 -21.82 -9.84
N GLY A 25 -3.79 -20.58 -9.40
CA GLY A 25 -2.53 -20.13 -8.82
C GLY A 25 -1.53 -19.57 -9.84
N ASP A 26 -1.95 -19.24 -11.06
CA ASP A 26 -1.11 -18.52 -12.03
C ASP A 26 -0.78 -17.11 -11.50
N PRO A 27 0.48 -16.80 -11.20
CA PRO A 27 0.86 -15.50 -10.67
C PRO A 27 1.09 -14.46 -11.77
N ASP A 28 1.00 -14.83 -13.06
CA ASP A 28 1.47 -13.97 -14.14
C ASP A 28 0.53 -12.77 -14.40
N PRO A 29 1.02 -11.53 -14.23
CA PRO A 29 0.23 -10.32 -14.46
C PRO A 29 -0.09 -10.12 -15.95
N VAL A 30 -1.36 -9.81 -16.27
CA VAL A 30 -1.80 -9.52 -17.64
C VAL A 30 -1.85 -8.01 -17.86
N PHE A 31 -0.95 -7.49 -18.69
CA PHE A 31 -0.91 -6.07 -19.07
C PHE A 31 -1.76 -5.84 -20.30
N PHE A 32 -2.57 -4.78 -20.28
CA PHE A 32 -3.45 -4.49 -21.40
C PHE A 32 -3.61 -3.00 -21.68
N GLY A 33 -4.00 -2.71 -22.92
CA GLY A 33 -4.24 -1.35 -23.38
C GLY A 33 -4.43 -1.27 -24.89
N SER A 34 -4.28 -0.05 -25.42
CA SER A 34 -4.48 0.27 -26.83
C SER A 34 -3.21 0.87 -27.45
N HIS A 35 -3.04 0.72 -28.77
CA HIS A 35 -1.92 1.31 -29.52
C HIS A 35 -0.52 0.95 -28.94
N ARG A 36 -0.34 -0.31 -28.51
CA ARG A 36 0.90 -0.82 -27.88
C ARG A 36 1.30 -0.10 -26.59
N ARG A 37 0.42 0.72 -26.00
CA ARG A 37 0.63 1.38 -24.71
C ARG A 37 -0.09 0.60 -23.62
N THR A 38 0.64 0.21 -22.58
CA THR A 38 0.07 -0.32 -21.35
C THR A 38 -0.80 0.74 -20.67
N GLN A 39 -2.04 0.38 -20.32
CA GLN A 39 -2.98 1.26 -19.61
C GLN A 39 -3.38 0.70 -18.25
N ALA A 40 -3.42 -0.62 -18.13
CA ALA A 40 -3.79 -1.30 -16.90
C ALA A 40 -3.15 -2.69 -16.83
N VAL A 41 -3.22 -3.30 -15.65
CA VAL A 41 -2.77 -4.66 -15.37
C VAL A 41 -3.85 -5.40 -14.59
N LEU A 42 -4.03 -6.68 -14.88
CA LEU A 42 -4.79 -7.61 -14.05
C LEU A 42 -3.80 -8.49 -13.28
N VAL A 43 -4.04 -8.63 -11.98
CA VAL A 43 -3.26 -9.48 -11.07
C VAL A 43 -4.19 -10.30 -10.19
N PRO A 44 -3.77 -11.46 -9.67
CA PRO A 44 -4.50 -12.17 -8.62
C PRO A 44 -4.68 -11.29 -7.38
N ILE A 45 -5.85 -11.36 -6.73
CA ILE A 45 -6.16 -10.51 -5.57
C ILE A 45 -5.15 -10.68 -4.42
N ALA A 46 -4.74 -11.92 -4.13
CA ALA A 46 -3.74 -12.20 -3.10
C ALA A 46 -2.35 -11.62 -3.43
N THR A 47 -2.05 -11.40 -4.71
CA THR A 47 -0.81 -10.71 -5.12
C THR A 47 -0.94 -9.21 -4.90
N TRP A 48 -2.11 -8.64 -5.23
CA TRP A 48 -2.39 -7.22 -4.99
C TRP A 48 -2.36 -6.87 -3.51
N GLU A 49 -2.99 -7.68 -2.66
CA GLU A 49 -3.02 -7.46 -1.20
C GLU A 49 -1.61 -7.46 -0.61
N LYS A 50 -0.76 -8.43 -0.98
CA LYS A 50 0.65 -8.47 -0.55
C LYS A 50 1.45 -7.25 -0.99
N LEU A 51 1.19 -6.73 -2.19
CA LEU A 51 1.86 -5.51 -2.67
C LEU A 51 1.43 -4.28 -1.87
N LEU A 52 0.16 -4.21 -1.46
CA LEU A 52 -0.33 -3.14 -0.60
C LEU A 52 0.33 -3.19 0.78
N GLU A 53 0.34 -4.35 1.42
CA GLU A 53 1.02 -4.56 2.72
C GLU A 53 2.48 -4.13 2.64
N HIS A 54 3.19 -4.55 1.59
CA HIS A 54 4.59 -4.18 1.41
C HIS A 54 4.81 -2.67 1.20
N THR A 55 3.87 -2.00 0.54
CA THR A 55 3.96 -0.54 0.33
C THR A 55 3.78 0.22 1.64
N GLU A 56 2.91 -0.26 2.54
CA GLU A 56 2.77 0.29 3.88
C GLU A 56 4.05 0.10 4.70
N ASP A 57 4.64 -1.09 4.65
CA ASP A 57 5.92 -1.37 5.31
C ASP A 57 7.05 -0.44 4.81
N GLU A 58 7.13 -0.18 3.50
CA GLU A 58 8.12 0.74 2.93
C GLU A 58 7.95 2.18 3.44
N LEU A 59 6.72 2.65 3.59
CA LEU A 59 6.42 3.97 4.13
C LEU A 59 6.82 4.08 5.61
N ASP A 60 6.52 3.04 6.39
CA ASP A 60 6.89 2.97 7.81
C ASP A 60 8.41 2.91 7.99
N LEU A 61 9.10 2.15 7.14
CA LEU A 61 10.56 2.09 7.11
C LEU A 61 11.19 3.45 6.77
N ASP A 62 10.68 4.16 5.77
CA ASP A 62 11.16 5.52 5.43
C ASP A 62 10.94 6.49 6.60
N LEU A 63 9.78 6.43 7.25
CA LEU A 63 9.50 7.25 8.43
C LEU A 63 10.46 6.92 9.59
N ALA A 64 10.71 5.64 9.85
CA ALA A 64 11.65 5.19 10.86
C ALA A 64 13.08 5.66 10.55
N GLN A 65 13.53 5.53 9.30
CA GLN A 65 14.85 6.00 8.85
C GLN A 65 15.02 7.50 9.01
N ARG A 66 13.99 8.30 8.67
CA ARG A 66 14.00 9.75 8.88
C ARG A 66 14.10 10.09 10.36
N ARG A 67 13.33 9.41 11.22
CA ARG A 67 13.40 9.59 12.68
C ARG A 67 14.76 9.21 13.25
N LEU A 68 15.38 8.14 12.77
CA LEU A 68 16.71 7.70 13.18
C LEU A 68 17.82 8.67 12.72
N SER A 69 17.65 9.26 11.54
CA SER A 69 18.60 10.21 10.97
C SER A 69 18.52 11.58 11.64
N ASP A 70 17.32 11.97 12.05
CA ASP A 70 17.06 13.18 12.80
C ASP A 70 17.47 12.95 14.26
N ARG A 71 18.70 13.37 14.61
CA ARG A 71 19.38 13.10 15.90
C ARG A 71 18.73 13.79 17.11
N ARG A 72 17.42 14.00 17.09
CA ARG A 72 16.67 14.50 18.23
C ARG A 72 16.77 13.49 19.38
N PRO A 73 16.83 13.97 20.64
CA PRO A 73 16.75 13.09 21.79
C PRO A 73 15.45 12.28 21.72
N TRP A 74 15.59 10.96 21.81
CA TRP A 74 14.43 10.08 21.97
C TRP A 74 13.80 10.40 23.32
N LEU A 75 12.48 10.56 23.35
CA LEU A 75 11.74 10.69 24.61
C LEU A 75 11.86 9.35 25.35
N SER A 76 12.22 9.41 26.63
CA SER A 76 12.01 8.27 27.51
C SER A 76 10.51 8.06 27.76
N GLU A 77 10.14 6.89 28.25
CA GLU A 77 8.76 6.61 28.67
C GLU A 77 8.25 7.68 29.66
N ALA A 78 9.09 8.06 30.63
CA ALA A 78 8.76 9.12 31.58
C ALA A 78 8.56 10.51 30.92
N ASP A 79 9.35 10.84 29.90
CA ASP A 79 9.19 12.10 29.16
C ASP A 79 7.90 12.11 28.33
N LEU A 80 7.53 10.95 27.76
CA LEU A 80 6.31 10.77 27.00
C LEU A 80 5.08 10.90 27.91
N ASP A 81 5.07 10.21 29.05
CA ASP A 81 4.00 10.29 30.05
C ASP A 81 3.81 11.73 30.53
N ALA A 82 4.90 12.43 30.84
CA ALA A 82 4.86 13.83 31.24
C ALA A 82 4.37 14.75 30.11
N ALA A 83 4.62 14.43 28.84
CA ALA A 83 4.09 15.18 27.70
C ALA A 83 2.60 14.93 27.48
N LEU A 84 2.16 13.67 27.59
CA LEU A 84 0.75 13.28 27.48
C LEU A 84 -0.09 13.91 28.59
N GLN A 85 0.40 13.89 29.84
CA GLN A 85 -0.28 14.50 30.96
C GLN A 85 -0.44 16.01 30.76
N ARG A 86 0.63 16.71 30.32
CA ARG A 86 0.54 18.15 29.99
C ARG A 86 -0.46 18.45 28.88
N ALA A 87 -0.56 17.59 27.86
CA ALA A 87 -1.54 17.74 26.78
C ALA A 87 -2.98 17.52 27.27
N ALA A 88 -3.19 16.54 28.15
CA ALA A 88 -4.48 16.27 28.78
C ALA A 88 -4.92 17.42 29.69
N ASP A 89 -4.00 17.97 30.48
CA ASP A 89 -4.26 19.12 31.38
C ASP A 89 -4.53 20.42 30.60
N ALA A 90 -3.96 20.55 29.39
CA ALA A 90 -4.15 21.70 28.51
C ALA A 90 -5.44 21.61 27.65
N ALA A 91 -6.09 20.45 27.59
CA ALA A 91 -7.34 20.30 26.85
C ALA A 91 -8.49 20.97 27.61
N PRO A 92 -9.22 21.93 27.02
CA PRO A 92 -10.37 22.53 27.69
C PRO A 92 -11.45 21.47 27.87
N ALA A 93 -12.02 21.38 29.08
CA ALA A 93 -13.13 20.50 29.39
C ALA A 93 -14.29 20.75 28.40
N GLN A 94 -14.49 19.83 27.45
CA GLN A 94 -15.70 19.82 26.63
C GLN A 94 -16.87 19.58 27.60
N LYS A 95 -17.60 20.65 27.94
CA LYS A 95 -18.87 20.54 28.65
C LYS A 95 -19.87 19.83 27.73
N PRO A 96 -20.51 18.73 28.18
CA PRO A 96 -21.62 18.14 27.44
C PRO A 96 -22.79 19.13 27.43
N ALA A 97 -23.47 19.19 26.28
CA ALA A 97 -24.63 20.04 26.01
C ALA A 97 -25.88 19.59 26.79
#